data_AF-A0A016UCB9-F1
#
_entry.id   AF-A0A016UCB9-F1
#
_cell.length_a   1.000
_cell.length_b   1.000
_cell.length_c   1.000
_cell.angle_alpha   90.00
_cell.angle_beta   90.00
_cell.angle_gamma   90.00
#
_symmetry.space_group_name_H-M   'P 1'
#
loop_
_entity.id
_entity.type
_entity.pdbx_description
1 polymer ?
#
loop_
_entity_poly.entity_id
_entity_poly.type
_entity_poly.pdbx_seq_one_letter_code
_entity_poly.pdbx_strand_id
1 'polypeptide(L)'
;MAVSFNICMQCSAIFIGKSSTSGSEDLTRVFISMLSGKDRRENWESLLEEFHGYIKQYCAGPLPFTLEQLKESYRRMFPLAGLLLIPVYDTIAKVGIRKVSEDAKLAVKTVLLEKTIALFEDILFFAKRNREVRKNVKN
;
A
#
# COMPACT_ATOMS: atom_id res chain seq x y z
N MET A 1 -11.84 -15.67 -8.88
CA MET A 1 -12.08 -14.84 -10.08
C MET A 1 -10.79 -14.08 -10.34
N ALA A 2 -10.15 -14.38 -11.47
CA ALA A 2 -8.80 -13.95 -11.81
C ALA A 2 -8.72 -12.42 -11.92
N VAL A 3 -7.90 -11.81 -11.07
CA VAL A 3 -7.36 -10.48 -11.31
C VAL A 3 -5.96 -10.71 -11.88
N SER A 4 -5.90 -11.21 -13.13
CA SER A 4 -4.68 -11.16 -13.93
C SER A 4 -4.45 -9.70 -14.31
N PHE A 5 -4.01 -8.89 -13.34
CA PHE A 5 -3.46 -7.58 -13.65
C PHE A 5 -2.08 -7.80 -14.24
N ASN A 6 -1.90 -7.25 -15.44
CA ASN A 6 -0.68 -7.16 -16.23
C ASN A 6 0.47 -6.44 -15.48
N ILE A 7 0.93 -7.02 -14.37
CA ILE A 7 2.08 -6.53 -13.59
C ILE A 7 3.38 -6.68 -14.39
N CYS A 8 3.41 -7.60 -15.37
CA CYS A 8 4.59 -7.94 -16.15
C CYS A 8 5.14 -6.76 -16.99
N MET A 9 4.30 -5.86 -17.53
CA MET A 9 4.81 -4.71 -18.30
C MET A 9 5.19 -3.49 -17.44
N GLN A 10 4.63 -3.34 -16.24
CA GLN A 10 4.96 -2.21 -15.36
C GLN A 10 6.16 -2.50 -14.45
N CYS A 11 6.42 -3.75 -14.09
CA CYS A 11 7.64 -4.12 -13.35
C CYS A 11 8.93 -3.86 -14.13
N SER A 12 8.91 -3.91 -15.46
CA SER A 12 10.06 -3.54 -16.29
C SER A 12 10.35 -2.03 -16.25
N ALA A 13 9.33 -1.18 -16.12
CA ALA A 13 9.51 0.28 -16.07
C ALA A 13 9.80 0.81 -14.65
N ILE A 14 9.38 0.09 -13.60
CA ILE A 14 9.62 0.47 -12.20
C ILE A 14 11.10 0.29 -11.81
N PHE A 15 11.80 -0.70 -12.37
CA PHE A 15 13.23 -0.90 -12.14
C PHE A 15 14.14 -0.33 -13.24
N ILE A 16 13.58 0.09 -14.37
CA ILE A 16 14.33 0.69 -15.48
C ILE A 16 13.81 2.12 -15.72
N GLY A 17 14.14 3.00 -14.78
CA GLY A 17 14.22 4.46 -14.98
C GLY A 17 12.95 5.19 -15.43
N LYS A 18 12.15 5.69 -14.47
CA LYS A 18 11.52 7.03 -14.49
C LYS A 18 10.65 7.42 -13.27
N SER A 19 10.61 6.65 -12.19
CA SER A 19 10.02 7.08 -10.90
C SER A 19 10.99 6.81 -9.75
N SER A 20 11.29 7.82 -8.93
CA SER A 20 12.22 7.76 -7.79
C SER A 20 11.66 7.05 -6.54
N THR A 21 10.55 6.30 -6.69
CA THR A 21 9.83 5.67 -5.58
C THR A 21 10.39 4.29 -5.27
N SER A 22 10.44 3.93 -3.98
CA SER A 22 10.91 2.60 -3.58
C SER A 22 9.84 1.54 -3.85
N GLY A 23 10.21 0.30 -4.15
CA GLY A 23 9.23 -0.79 -4.36
C GLY A 23 8.28 -1.00 -3.17
N SER A 24 8.75 -0.70 -1.95
CA SER A 24 7.90 -0.67 -0.75
C SER A 24 6.85 0.43 -0.78
N GLU A 25 7.17 1.62 -1.30
CA GLU A 25 6.23 2.73 -1.39
C GLU A 25 5.07 2.40 -2.33
N ASP A 26 5.38 1.83 -3.49
CA ASP A 26 4.35 1.44 -4.46
C ASP A 26 3.44 0.33 -3.92
N LEU A 27 4.01 -0.68 -3.25
CA LEU A 27 3.22 -1.72 -2.57
C LEU A 27 2.33 -1.13 -1.48
N THR A 28 2.87 -0.22 -0.66
CA THR A 28 2.08 0.42 0.39
C THR A 28 0.90 1.18 -0.21
N ARG A 29 1.11 1.90 -1.32
CA ARG A 29 0.03 2.61 -2.01
C ARG A 29 -1.03 1.64 -2.55
N VAL A 30 -0.61 0.53 -3.15
CA VAL A 30 -1.53 -0.52 -3.65
C VAL A 30 -2.34 -1.12 -2.50
N PHE A 31 -1.70 -1.46 -1.38
CA PHE A 31 -2.40 -2.06 -0.24
C PHE A 31 -3.42 -1.11 0.37
N ILE A 32 -3.05 0.17 0.49
CA ILE A 32 -3.96 1.20 0.97
C ILE A 32 -5.17 1.29 0.05
N SER A 33 -4.97 1.45 -1.27
CA SER A 33 -6.07 1.68 -2.21
C SER A 33 -6.98 0.46 -2.41
N MET A 34 -6.40 -0.74 -2.50
CA MET A 34 -7.12 -1.93 -2.95
C MET A 34 -7.82 -2.68 -1.81
N LEU A 35 -7.20 -2.73 -0.62
CA LEU A 35 -7.70 -3.56 0.49
C LEU A 35 -8.63 -2.77 1.42
N SER A 36 -9.51 -3.48 2.13
CA SER A 36 -10.19 -2.92 3.30
C SER A 36 -9.19 -2.65 4.42
N GLY A 37 -9.59 -1.88 5.44
CA GLY A 37 -8.77 -1.71 6.64
C GLY A 37 -8.42 -3.05 7.29
N LYS A 38 -9.42 -3.91 7.45
CA LYS A 38 -9.27 -5.25 8.03
C LYS A 38 -8.30 -6.13 7.24
N ASP A 39 -8.55 -6.31 5.94
CA ASP A 39 -7.76 -7.23 5.11
C ASP A 39 -6.30 -6.80 5.07
N ARG A 40 -6.05 -5.49 4.99
CA ARG A 40 -4.69 -4.95 5.03
C ARG A 40 -4.00 -5.30 6.35
N ARG A 41 -4.63 -5.07 7.50
CA ARG A 41 -4.05 -5.33 8.82
C ARG A 41 -3.74 -6.81 9.04
N GLU A 42 -4.61 -7.70 8.55
CA GLU A 42 -4.46 -9.14 8.72
C GLU A 42 -3.44 -9.75 7.75
N ASN A 43 -3.29 -9.20 6.54
CA ASN A 43 -2.58 -9.89 5.45
C ASN A 43 -1.32 -9.19 4.95
N TRP A 44 -1.02 -7.95 5.37
CA TRP A 44 0.09 -7.18 4.76
C TRP A 44 1.45 -7.88 4.82
N GLU A 45 1.75 -8.68 5.85
CA GLU A 45 3.02 -9.43 5.92
C GLU A 45 3.07 -10.55 4.89
N SER A 46 2.01 -11.35 4.79
CA SER A 46 1.90 -12.46 3.84
C SER A 46 1.94 -11.95 2.38
N LEU A 47 1.30 -10.81 2.10
CA LEU A 47 1.34 -10.18 0.78
C LEU A 47 2.75 -9.68 0.41
N LEU A 48 3.52 -9.16 1.38
CA LEU A 48 4.91 -8.77 1.14
C LEU A 48 5.83 -9.99 0.94
N GLU A 49 5.54 -11.09 1.63
CA GLU A 49 6.23 -12.38 1.44
C GLU A 49 6.01 -12.93 0.04
N GLU A 50 4.76 -12.95 -0.42
CA GLU A 50 4.41 -13.38 -1.77
C GLU A 50 5.10 -12.52 -2.83
N PHE A 51 5.04 -11.19 -2.66
CA PHE A 51 5.72 -10.25 -3.54
C PHE A 51 7.24 -10.46 -3.58
N HIS A 52 7.87 -10.60 -2.43
CA HIS A 52 9.30 -10.92 -2.33
C HIS A 52 9.63 -12.24 -3.03
N GLY A 53 8.75 -13.25 -2.90
CA GLY A 53 8.83 -14.52 -3.62
C GLY A 53 8.80 -14.35 -5.13
N TYR A 54 7.87 -13.54 -5.66
CA TYR A 54 7.82 -13.24 -7.10
C TYR A 54 9.08 -12.52 -7.57
N ILE A 55 9.56 -11.49 -6.87
CA ILE A 55 10.81 -10.82 -7.28
C ILE A 55 11.95 -11.82 -7.30
N LYS A 56 12.08 -12.69 -6.29
CA LYS A 56 13.13 -13.71 -6.25
C LYS A 56 13.05 -14.68 -7.44
N GLN A 57 11.84 -15.03 -7.88
CA GLN A 57 11.64 -15.92 -9.03
C GLN A 57 12.08 -15.27 -10.35
N TYR A 58 11.81 -13.98 -10.53
CA TYR A 58 12.05 -13.27 -11.80
C TYR A 58 13.38 -12.51 -11.85
N CYS A 59 14.07 -12.36 -10.72
CA CYS A 59 15.37 -11.69 -10.67
C CYS A 59 16.49 -12.64 -11.11
N ALA A 60 17.31 -12.20 -12.07
CA ALA A 60 18.52 -12.90 -12.44
C ALA A 60 19.63 -12.61 -11.40
N GLY A 61 19.57 -13.28 -10.25
CA GLY A 61 20.57 -13.16 -9.19
C GLY A 61 19.99 -13.02 -7.78
N PRO A 62 20.85 -12.91 -6.75
CA PRO A 62 20.41 -12.68 -5.38
C PRO A 62 19.77 -11.29 -5.25
N LEU A 63 18.72 -11.19 -4.44
CA LEU A 63 18.06 -9.92 -4.18
C LEU A 63 18.98 -9.02 -3.32
N PRO A 64 19.03 -7.70 -3.61
CA PRO A 64 19.85 -6.76 -2.85
C PRO A 64 19.23 -6.37 -1.50
N PHE A 65 18.10 -6.98 -1.12
CA PHE A 65 17.44 -6.77 0.15
C PHE A 65 16.83 -8.08 0.67
N THR A 66 16.64 -8.15 1.98
CA THR A 66 15.93 -9.25 2.63
C THR A 66 14.44 -8.94 2.77
N LEU A 67 13.65 -9.99 2.98
CA LEU A 67 12.23 -9.86 3.31
C LEU A 67 11.99 -8.93 4.51
N GLU A 68 12.82 -9.03 5.55
CA GLU A 68 12.70 -8.18 6.74
C GLU A 68 12.97 -6.71 6.44
N GLN A 69 13.94 -6.41 5.55
CA GLN A 69 14.18 -5.05 5.09
C GLN A 69 12.98 -4.50 4.30
N LEU A 70 12.33 -5.34 3.49
CA LEU A 70 11.11 -4.96 2.78
C LEU A 70 9.95 -4.66 3.74
N LYS A 71 9.70 -5.55 4.71
CA LYS A 71 8.67 -5.34 5.76
C LYS A 71 8.95 -4.07 6.56
N GLU A 72 10.21 -3.84 6.95
CA GLU A 72 10.59 -2.64 7.68
C GLU A 72 10.39 -1.36 6.84
N SER A 73 10.74 -1.41 5.55
CA SER A 73 10.52 -0.29 4.63
C SER A 73 9.03 0.03 4.49
N TYR A 74 8.17 -0.97 4.33
CA TYR A 74 6.71 -0.80 4.32
C TYR A 74 6.21 -0.08 5.58
N ARG A 75 6.60 -0.55 6.78
CA ARG A 75 6.19 0.06 8.07
C ARG A 75 6.65 1.52 8.17
N ARG A 76 7.85 1.84 7.67
CA ARG A 76 8.41 3.20 7.68
C ARG A 76 7.71 4.13 6.71
N MET A 77 7.41 3.65 5.51
CA MET A 77 6.79 4.42 4.43
C MET A 77 5.29 4.64 4.64
N PHE A 78 4.62 3.76 5.39
CA PHE A 78 3.17 3.77 5.54
C PHE A 78 2.55 5.12 5.91
N PRO A 79 3.04 5.85 6.95
CA PRO A 79 2.43 7.13 7.31
C PRO A 79 2.48 8.16 6.18
N LEU A 80 3.59 8.21 5.44
CA LEU A 80 3.76 9.15 4.33
C LEU A 80 2.88 8.76 3.14
N ALA A 81 2.91 7.49 2.74
CA ALA A 81 2.10 6.99 1.64
C ALA A 81 0.59 7.15 1.92
N GLY A 82 0.17 6.89 3.16
CA GLY A 82 -1.21 7.09 3.60
C GLY A 82 -1.64 8.56 3.52
N LEU A 83 -0.82 9.48 4.02
CA LEU A 83 -1.11 10.91 3.96
C LEU A 83 -1.31 11.39 2.52
N LEU A 84 -0.46 10.92 1.59
CA LEU A 84 -0.53 11.27 0.17
C LEU A 84 -1.77 10.70 -0.54
N LEU A 85 -2.36 9.60 -0.04
CA LEU A 85 -3.53 8.97 -0.63
C LEU A 85 -4.88 9.51 -0.13
N ILE A 86 -4.92 10.23 0.99
CA ILE A 86 -6.17 10.80 1.52
C ILE A 86 -6.92 11.66 0.48
N PRO A 87 -6.28 12.61 -0.25
CA PRO A 87 -6.98 13.41 -1.26
C PRO A 87 -7.49 12.60 -2.46
N VAL A 88 -6.86 11.45 -2.73
CA VAL A 88 -7.27 10.55 -3.82
C VAL A 88 -8.62 9.92 -3.49
N TYR A 89 -8.86 9.52 -2.23
CA TYR A 89 -10.17 8.97 -1.83
C TYR A 89 -11.30 9.98 -1.97
N ASP A 90 -11.08 11.23 -1.59
CA ASP A 90 -12.07 12.29 -1.78
C ASP A 90 -12.39 12.50 -3.27
N THR A 91 -11.36 12.46 -4.12
CA THR A 91 -11.54 12.55 -5.58
C THR A 91 -12.32 11.37 -6.14
N ILE A 92 -11.99 10.13 -5.73
CA ILE A 92 -12.70 8.92 -6.13
C ILE A 92 -14.16 8.98 -5.70
N ALA A 93 -14.43 9.41 -4.46
CA ALA A 93 -15.79 9.62 -3.98
C ALA A 93 -16.55 10.58 -4.91
N LYS A 94 -15.98 11.76 -5.18
CA LYS A 94 -16.62 12.82 -5.96
C LYS A 94 -16.84 12.47 -7.42
N VAL A 95 -15.98 11.65 -8.03
CA VAL A 95 -16.08 11.25 -9.44
C VAL A 95 -16.88 9.96 -9.61
N GLY A 96 -16.61 8.94 -8.81
CA GLY A 96 -17.23 7.62 -8.91
C GLY A 96 -18.73 7.64 -8.59
N ILE A 97 -19.15 8.49 -7.65
CA ILE A 97 -20.55 8.61 -7.23
C ILE A 97 -21.43 9.27 -8.32
N ARG A 98 -20.85 10.02 -9.28
CA ARG A 98 -21.65 10.74 -10.30
C ARG A 98 -22.37 9.84 -11.29
N LYS A 99 -21.90 8.60 -11.48
CA LYS A 99 -22.39 7.70 -12.55
C LYS A 99 -23.09 6.43 -12.03
N VAL A 100 -23.37 6.33 -10.74
CA VAL A 100 -24.00 5.14 -10.13
C VAL A 100 -25.38 5.46 -9.56
N SER A 101 -26.25 4.44 -9.44
CA SER A 101 -27.59 4.57 -8.85
C SER A 101 -27.53 5.02 -7.39
N GLU A 102 -28.58 5.63 -6.84
CA GLU A 102 -28.60 6.11 -5.45
C GLU A 102 -28.25 5.03 -4.41
N ASP A 103 -28.74 3.81 -4.59
CA ASP A 103 -28.41 2.67 -3.72
C ASP A 103 -26.91 2.30 -3.79
N ALA A 104 -26.33 2.36 -5.00
CA ALA A 104 -24.90 2.15 -5.19
C ALA A 104 -24.06 3.31 -4.62
N LYS A 105 -24.57 4.55 -4.61
CA LYS A 105 -23.87 5.69 -3.98
C LYS A 105 -23.72 5.50 -2.48
N LEU A 106 -24.77 4.99 -1.82
CA LEU A 106 -24.73 4.73 -0.38
C LEU A 106 -23.70 3.65 -0.04
N ALA A 107 -23.69 2.54 -0.78
CA ALA A 107 -22.71 1.47 -0.61
C ALA A 107 -21.26 1.97 -0.79
N VAL A 108 -21.01 2.77 -1.85
CA VAL A 108 -19.69 3.36 -2.11
C VAL A 108 -19.23 4.28 -0.97
N LYS A 109 -20.12 5.12 -0.44
CA LYS A 109 -19.79 6.01 0.69
C LYS A 109 -19.43 5.22 1.94
N THR A 110 -20.18 4.17 2.26
CA THR A 110 -19.90 3.31 3.42
C THR A 110 -18.52 2.66 3.33
N VAL A 111 -18.18 2.12 2.16
CA VAL A 111 -16.86 1.51 1.92
C VAL A 111 -15.73 2.55 2.02
N LEU A 112 -15.90 3.73 1.43
CA LEU A 112 -14.89 4.78 1.50
C LEU A 112 -14.69 5.32 2.92
N LEU A 113 -15.76 5.41 3.71
CA LEU A 113 -15.70 5.84 5.09
C LEU A 113 -14.91 4.84 5.95
N GLU A 114 -15.22 3.53 5.85
CA GLU A 114 -14.46 2.49 6.53
C GLU A 114 -12.97 2.55 6.18
N LYS A 115 -12.65 2.61 4.88
CA LYS A 115 -11.27 2.69 4.40
C LYS A 115 -10.55 3.92 4.92
N THR A 116 -11.23 5.06 4.97
CA THR A 116 -10.66 6.34 5.43
C THR A 116 -10.35 6.29 6.93
N ILE A 117 -11.29 5.82 7.76
CA ILE A 117 -11.10 5.67 9.21
C ILE A 117 -9.93 4.73 9.48
N ALA A 118 -9.93 3.55 8.85
CA ALA A 118 -8.87 2.57 9.04
C ALA A 118 -7.50 3.11 8.59
N LEU A 119 -7.45 3.90 7.51
CA LEU A 119 -6.22 4.53 7.06
C LEU A 119 -5.66 5.52 8.09
N PHE A 120 -6.50 6.38 8.68
CA PHE A 120 -6.06 7.31 9.72
C PHE A 120 -5.49 6.59 10.95
N GLU A 121 -6.18 5.55 11.41
CA GLU A 121 -5.70 4.72 12.52
C GLU A 121 -4.34 4.08 12.21
N ASP A 122 -4.17 3.52 11.01
CA ASP A 122 -2.92 2.87 10.59
C ASP A 122 -1.77 3.88 10.48
N ILE A 123 -2.04 5.08 9.93
CA ILE A 123 -1.05 6.16 9.85
C ILE A 123 -0.54 6.51 11.25
N LEU A 124 -1.45 6.70 12.22
CA LEU A 124 -1.07 7.03 13.60
C LEU A 124 -0.29 5.90 14.26
N PHE A 125 -0.73 4.66 14.07
CA PHE A 125 -0.05 3.47 14.58
C PHE A 125 1.40 3.38 14.09
N PHE A 126 1.61 3.41 12.77
CA PHE A 126 2.95 3.30 12.19
C PHE A 126 3.81 4.54 12.47
N ALA A 127 3.23 5.75 12.48
CA ALA A 127 3.96 6.97 12.83
C ALA A 127 4.51 6.90 14.26
N LYS A 128 3.69 6.45 15.21
CA LYS A 128 4.11 6.24 16.61
C LYS A 128 5.24 5.22 16.70
N ARG A 129 5.05 4.04 16.12
CA ARG A 129 6.07 2.97 16.10
C ARG A 129 7.39 3.45 15.50
N ASN A 130 7.34 4.14 14.36
CA ASN A 130 8.54 4.63 13.68
C ASN A 130 9.30 5.67 14.52
N ARG A 131 8.57 6.51 15.27
CA ARG A 131 9.17 7.45 16.22
C ARG A 131 9.91 6.73 17.34
N GLU A 132 9.33 5.65 17.88
CA GLU A 132 9.92 4.85 18.95
C GLU A 132 11.19 4.14 18.48
N VAL A 133 11.15 3.46 17.33
CA VAL A 133 12.34 2.79 16.75
C VAL A 133 13.49 3.78 16.53
N ARG A 134 13.21 4.99 16.02
CA ARG A 134 14.25 6.01 15.82
C ARG A 134 14.93 6.43 17.12
N LYS A 135 14.20 6.48 18.24
CA LYS A 135 14.80 6.83 19.54
C LYS A 135 15.78 5.75 20.01
N ASN A 136 15.41 4.48 19.84
CA ASN A 136 16.21 3.36 20.30
C ASN A 136 17.53 3.18 19.53
N VAL A 137 17.64 3.72 18.31
CA VAL A 137 18.88 3.69 17.50
C VAL A 137 19.88 4.79 17.89
N LYS A 138 19.43 5.86 18.57
CA LYS A 138 20.29 6.98 18.98
C LYS A 138 20.97 6.78 20.35
N ASN A 139 20.70 5.66 21.00
CA ASN A 139 21.30 5.22 22.26
C ASN A 139 22.18 4.00 22.00
#